data_AF-A0A8S1UUA5-F1
#
_entry.id   AF-A0A8S1UUA5-F1
#
_cell.length_a   1.000
_cell.length_b   1.000
_cell.length_c   1.000
_cell.angle_alpha   90.00
_cell.angle_beta   90.00
_cell.angle_gamma   90.00
#
_symmetry.space_group_name_H-M   'P 1'
#
loop_
_entity.id
_entity.type
_entity.pdbx_description
1 polymer ?
#
loop_
_entity_poly.entity_id
_entity_poly.type
_entity_poly.pdbx_seq_one_letter_code
_entity_poly.pdbx_strand_id
1 'polypeptide(L)'
;MINCTHHFQNPITLIYKAPHKCQFYRILCSECQNEHGVILKHTIPLKIFREISMKKLKDTNLNDTTELTKQRLAFKSLLSQTELMLNKIWEELSQSIKQVYDQIEKENQSYLNLINENTNLAESSYKDLEKLVNIVEGQTLIDWNEQKNSQMIELDKTMNWGTIILRHLLKCLTKESNRSNHQLKFNIIKKNYQKKFVKGKKISLKYQRPSRIQMNLSIKSFLKYQFYEFLNNNQENIKDVKKQVKIITNVLKNIQDHQFSKDDYSSETFEKARQDLLKRLKDNKEVIDFIKFIVLLTSLDVKFIQGGSNGLSLLVQMKVDIRNQSFENIRMKNTSLIGGNFV
;
A
#
# COMPACT_ATOMS: atom_id res chain seq x y z
N MET A 1 4.42 41.58 9.56
CA MET A 1 3.67 41.22 10.79
C MET A 1 2.48 40.40 10.36
N ILE A 2 1.97 39.51 11.22
CA ILE A 2 0.76 38.73 10.92
C ILE A 2 -0.41 39.50 11.53
N ASN A 3 -1.40 39.86 10.72
CA ASN A 3 -2.58 40.58 11.18
C ASN A 3 -3.67 39.61 11.63
N CYS A 4 -4.55 40.07 12.52
CA CYS A 4 -5.71 39.29 12.94
C CYS A 4 -6.65 39.05 11.74
N THR A 5 -7.23 37.84 11.67
CA THR A 5 -8.19 37.48 10.62
C THR A 5 -9.57 38.11 10.81
N HIS A 6 -9.87 38.60 12.01
CA HIS A 6 -11.14 39.27 12.34
C HIS A 6 -10.97 40.79 12.39
N HIS A 7 -9.82 41.27 12.88
CA HIS A 7 -9.49 42.69 12.96
C HIS A 7 -8.28 42.98 12.07
N PHE A 8 -8.49 43.06 10.75
CA PHE A 8 -7.43 43.06 9.73
C PHE A 8 -6.38 44.18 9.85
N GLN A 9 -6.74 45.30 10.49
CA GLN A 9 -5.82 46.41 10.76
C GLN A 9 -4.95 46.18 12.00
N ASN A 10 -5.33 45.22 12.86
CA ASN A 10 -4.68 44.97 14.12
C ASN A 10 -3.67 43.82 14.03
N PRO A 11 -2.39 44.06 14.36
CA PRO A 11 -1.40 43.01 14.40
C PRO A 11 -1.67 42.05 15.57
N ILE A 12 -1.35 40.78 15.36
CA ILE A 12 -1.35 39.80 16.45
C ILE A 12 -0.19 40.10 17.39
N THR A 13 -0.50 40.19 18.69
CA THR A 13 0.48 40.52 19.74
C THR A 13 0.55 39.46 20.83
N LEU A 14 -0.45 38.58 20.95
CA LEU A 14 -0.59 37.66 22.08
C LEU A 14 -0.96 36.23 21.65
N ILE A 15 -0.58 35.27 22.48
CA ILE A 15 -0.99 33.86 22.40
C ILE A 15 -1.66 33.45 23.71
N TYR A 16 -2.84 32.84 23.63
CA TYR A 16 -3.58 32.33 24.77
C TYR A 16 -3.25 30.85 25.05
N LYS A 17 -2.88 30.53 26.30
CA LYS A 17 -2.48 29.17 26.71
C LYS A 17 -3.65 28.29 27.15
N ALA A 18 -4.67 28.88 27.78
CA ALA A 18 -5.73 28.12 28.43
C ALA A 18 -6.79 27.65 27.42
N PRO A 19 -7.55 26.59 27.73
CA PRO A 19 -8.76 26.27 26.99
C PRO A 19 -9.70 27.48 26.98
N HIS A 20 -10.16 27.88 25.80
CA HIS A 20 -11.13 28.97 25.64
C HIS A 20 -12.38 28.44 24.93
N LYS A 21 -13.54 29.06 25.15
CA LYS A 21 -14.79 28.69 24.47
C LYS A 21 -14.66 28.77 22.95
N CYS A 22 -13.86 29.72 22.47
CA CYS A 22 -13.42 29.76 21.07
C CYS A 22 -12.25 28.78 20.88
N GLN A 23 -12.54 27.52 20.52
CA GLN A 23 -11.53 26.48 20.31
C GLN A 23 -10.46 26.83 19.26
N PHE A 24 -10.71 27.85 18.42
CA PHE A 24 -9.91 28.13 17.22
C PHE A 24 -9.03 29.39 17.27
N TYR A 25 -9.18 30.28 18.26
CA TYR A 25 -8.43 31.55 18.30
C TYR A 25 -7.49 31.61 19.50
N ARG A 26 -6.38 30.88 19.42
CA ARG A 26 -5.28 30.99 20.40
C ARG A 26 -4.32 32.14 20.10
N ILE A 27 -4.50 32.80 18.97
CA ILE A 27 -3.63 33.84 18.45
C ILE A 27 -4.47 35.11 18.38
N LEU A 28 -4.11 36.14 19.14
CA LEU A 28 -5.00 37.27 19.43
C LEU A 28 -4.30 38.60 19.13
N CYS A 29 -5.07 39.54 18.55
CA CYS A 29 -4.78 40.96 18.66
C CYS A 29 -5.36 41.53 19.97
N SER A 30 -5.10 42.81 20.24
CA SER A 30 -5.63 43.52 21.41
C SER A 30 -7.17 43.55 21.45
N GLU A 31 -7.82 43.67 20.29
CA GLU A 31 -9.29 43.71 20.21
C GLU A 31 -9.91 42.33 20.50
N CYS A 32 -9.43 41.25 19.87
CA CYS A 32 -9.84 39.89 20.21
C CYS A 32 -9.62 39.56 21.69
N GLN A 33 -8.58 40.09 22.33
CA GLN A 33 -8.34 39.88 23.75
C GLN A 33 -9.49 40.43 24.61
N ASN A 34 -9.97 41.63 24.27
CA ASN A 34 -11.06 42.30 24.98
C ASN A 34 -12.40 41.63 24.67
N GLU A 35 -12.72 41.40 23.39
CA GLU A 35 -13.99 40.80 22.94
C GLU A 35 -14.22 39.40 23.51
N HIS A 36 -13.16 38.62 23.66
CA HIS A 36 -13.24 37.26 24.17
C HIS A 36 -13.06 37.17 25.70
N GLY A 37 -12.94 38.28 26.43
CA GLY A 37 -12.82 38.28 27.89
C GLY A 37 -11.59 37.51 28.39
N VAL A 38 -10.48 37.64 27.66
CA VAL A 38 -9.28 36.82 27.85
C VAL A 38 -8.54 37.23 29.13
N ILE A 39 -8.39 36.30 30.07
CA ILE A 39 -7.67 36.57 31.33
C ILE A 39 -6.18 36.72 31.05
N LEU A 40 -5.62 37.90 31.35
CA LEU A 40 -4.21 38.26 31.12
C LEU A 40 -3.20 37.21 31.61
N LYS A 41 -3.48 36.57 32.75
CA LYS A 41 -2.62 35.53 33.36
C LYS A 41 -2.35 34.31 32.46
N HIS A 42 -3.19 34.09 31.46
CA HIS A 42 -3.08 32.98 30.51
C HIS A 42 -2.58 33.41 29.13
N THR A 43 -2.18 34.68 28.97
CA THR A 43 -1.61 35.19 27.72
C THR A 43 -0.08 35.16 27.73
N ILE A 44 0.52 35.04 26.55
CA ILE A 44 1.96 35.24 26.32
C ILE A 44 2.11 36.28 25.23
N PRO A 45 2.95 37.30 25.41
CA PRO A 45 3.42 38.12 24.30
C PRO A 45 4.01 37.26 23.18
N LEU A 46 3.58 37.50 21.94
CA LEU A 46 4.03 36.75 20.76
C LEU A 46 5.56 36.76 20.64
N LYS A 47 6.20 37.88 21.03
CA LYS A 47 7.66 38.01 21.10
C LYS A 47 8.29 36.96 22.02
N ILE A 48 7.78 36.83 23.25
CA ILE A 48 8.27 35.85 24.23
C ILE A 48 7.98 34.43 23.76
N PHE A 49 6.80 34.16 23.20
CA PHE A 49 6.50 32.84 22.63
C PHE A 49 7.46 32.48 21.50
N ARG A 50 7.81 33.44 20.63
CA ARG A 50 8.78 33.25 19.55
C ARG A 50 10.16 32.91 20.11
N GLU A 51 10.61 33.61 21.15
CA GLU A 51 11.88 33.32 21.82
C GLU A 51 11.89 31.91 22.45
N ILE A 52 10.83 31.52 23.18
CA ILE A 52 10.69 30.19 23.77
C ILE A 52 10.70 29.10 22.68
N SER A 53 9.97 29.33 21.59
CA SER A 53 9.90 28.38 20.45
C SER A 53 11.26 28.24 19.78
N MET A 54 11.96 29.35 19.55
CA MET A 54 13.31 29.34 18.96
C MET A 54 14.33 28.69 19.88
N LYS A 55 14.22 28.87 21.20
CA LYS A 55 15.07 28.19 22.18
C LYS A 55 14.81 26.68 22.16
N LYS A 56 13.56 26.23 22.26
CA LYS A 56 13.21 24.79 22.14
C LYS A 56 13.64 24.18 20.80
N LEU A 57 13.54 24.93 19.70
CA LEU A 57 14.01 24.49 18.39
C LEU A 57 15.54 24.34 18.32
N LYS A 58 16.30 25.18 19.05
CA LYS A 58 17.76 25.05 19.17
C LYS A 58 18.13 23.88 20.09
N ASP A 59 17.44 23.74 21.23
CA ASP A 59 17.69 22.73 22.25
C ASP A 59 17.37 21.31 21.76
N THR A 60 16.43 21.15 20.82
CA THR A 60 16.07 19.85 20.23
C THR A 60 17.12 19.29 19.26
N ASN A 61 18.25 19.97 19.04
CA ASN A 61 19.33 19.52 18.16
C ASN A 61 18.84 19.00 16.79
N LEU A 62 17.79 19.63 16.24
CA LEU A 62 17.19 19.34 14.91
C LEU A 62 18.17 19.52 13.72
N ASN A 63 19.41 19.91 14.03
CA ASN A 63 20.54 19.98 13.11
C ASN A 63 21.22 18.64 12.88
N ASP A 64 20.93 17.61 13.68
CA ASP A 64 21.49 16.29 13.45
C ASP A 64 20.77 15.58 12.29
N THR A 65 21.05 16.08 11.08
CA THR A 65 20.59 15.48 9.83
C THR A 65 21.15 14.08 9.62
N THR A 66 22.12 13.65 10.43
CA THR A 66 22.72 12.32 10.27
C THR A 66 21.71 11.22 10.57
N GLU A 67 20.91 11.37 11.64
CA GLU A 67 19.90 10.37 12.02
C GLU A 67 18.77 10.28 10.98
N LEU A 68 18.26 11.42 10.53
CA LEU A 68 17.23 11.46 9.49
C LEU A 68 17.77 10.92 8.14
N THR A 69 19.06 11.13 7.85
CA THR A 69 19.72 10.56 6.68
C THR A 69 19.92 9.04 6.81
N LYS A 70 20.26 8.56 8.01
CA LYS A 70 20.36 7.12 8.31
C LYS A 70 19.01 6.44 8.13
N GLN A 71 17.95 7.01 8.71
CA GLN A 71 16.58 6.50 8.53
C GLN A 71 16.15 6.50 7.06
N ARG A 72 16.54 7.51 6.27
CA ARG A 72 16.30 7.54 4.82
C ARG A 72 17.03 6.41 4.09
N LEU A 73 18.30 6.20 4.39
CA LEU A 73 19.09 5.14 3.76
C LEU A 73 18.52 3.76 4.13
N ALA A 74 18.12 3.57 5.38
CA ALA A 74 17.46 2.36 5.85
C ALA A 74 16.12 2.13 5.12
N PHE A 75 15.26 3.14 5.05
CA PHE A 75 13.97 3.03 4.36
C PHE A 75 14.13 2.79 2.86
N LYS A 76 15.06 3.49 2.20
CA LYS A 76 15.36 3.25 0.78
C LYS A 76 15.89 1.84 0.55
N SER A 77 16.77 1.36 1.43
CA SER A 77 17.29 -0.01 1.38
C SER A 77 16.15 -1.03 1.52
N LEU A 78 15.25 -0.80 2.48
CA LEU A 78 14.08 -1.65 2.69
C LEU A 78 13.19 -1.68 1.45
N LEU A 79 12.87 -0.53 0.85
CA LEU A 79 12.06 -0.46 -0.37
C LEU A 79 12.70 -1.22 -1.54
N SER A 80 14.01 -1.06 -1.74
CA SER A 80 14.75 -1.79 -2.78
C SER A 80 14.79 -3.30 -2.52
N GLN A 81 14.91 -3.72 -1.26
CA GLN A 81 14.82 -5.14 -0.88
C GLN A 81 13.43 -5.71 -1.17
N THR A 82 12.36 -4.97 -0.82
CA THR A 82 10.99 -5.37 -1.11
C THR A 82 10.74 -5.48 -2.61
N GLU A 83 11.21 -4.53 -3.41
CA GLU A 83 11.12 -4.59 -4.88
C GLU A 83 11.83 -5.82 -5.45
N LEU A 84 13.06 -6.11 -5.00
CA LEU A 84 13.80 -7.30 -5.41
C LEU A 84 13.06 -8.59 -5.03
N MET A 85 12.50 -8.65 -3.83
CA MET A 85 11.72 -9.81 -3.37
C MET A 85 10.46 -10.02 -4.22
N LEU A 86 9.74 -8.95 -4.55
CA LEU A 86 8.55 -9.02 -5.42
C LEU A 86 8.91 -9.50 -6.84
N ASN A 87 10.01 -8.99 -7.39
CA ASN A 87 10.48 -9.43 -8.71
C ASN A 87 10.89 -10.91 -8.69
N LYS A 88 11.56 -11.36 -7.63
CA LYS A 88 11.94 -12.77 -7.46
C LYS A 88 10.71 -13.69 -7.38
N ILE A 89 9.72 -13.32 -6.57
CA ILE A 89 8.43 -14.05 -6.48
C ILE A 89 7.76 -14.12 -7.86
N TRP A 90 7.82 -13.03 -8.62
CA TRP A 90 7.25 -12.97 -9.97
C TRP A 90 7.98 -13.87 -10.97
N GLU A 91 9.32 -13.88 -10.95
CA GLU A 91 10.13 -14.76 -11.78
C GLU A 91 9.81 -16.23 -11.50
N GLU A 92 9.70 -16.60 -10.23
CA GLU A 92 9.37 -17.96 -9.80
C GLU A 92 7.97 -18.38 -10.22
N LEU A 93 6.98 -17.50 -10.04
CA LEU A 93 5.62 -17.76 -10.51
C LEU A 93 5.59 -17.93 -12.02
N SER A 94 6.30 -17.08 -12.77
CA SER A 94 6.39 -17.15 -14.23
C SER A 94 7.03 -18.45 -14.69
N GLN A 95 8.08 -18.91 -14.00
CA GLN A 95 8.73 -20.19 -14.29
C GLN A 95 7.80 -21.37 -13.99
N SER A 96 7.07 -21.33 -12.88
CA SER A 96 6.10 -22.38 -12.54
C SER A 96 4.98 -22.47 -13.57
N ILE A 97 4.44 -21.32 -14.01
CA ILE A 97 3.45 -21.25 -15.09
C ILE A 97 4.01 -21.88 -16.37
N LYS A 98 5.25 -21.53 -16.76
CA LYS A 98 5.91 -22.10 -17.92
C LYS A 98 6.04 -23.63 -17.86
N GLN A 99 6.39 -24.18 -16.70
CA GLN A 99 6.48 -25.62 -16.51
C GLN A 99 5.14 -26.33 -16.74
N VAL A 100 4.03 -25.70 -16.35
CA VAL A 100 2.69 -26.25 -16.63
C VAL A 100 2.39 -26.24 -18.12
N TYR A 101 2.72 -25.16 -18.85
CA TYR A 101 2.60 -25.14 -20.32
C TYR A 101 3.46 -26.23 -20.97
N ASP A 102 4.71 -26.39 -20.55
CA ASP A 102 5.62 -27.42 -21.08
C ASP A 102 5.07 -28.83 -20.84
N GLN A 103 4.44 -29.06 -19.68
CA GLN A 103 3.81 -30.35 -19.36
C GLN A 103 2.58 -30.62 -20.23
N ILE A 104 1.70 -29.63 -20.41
CA ILE A 104 0.53 -29.72 -21.31
C ILE A 104 1.00 -30.04 -22.73
N GLU A 105 2.04 -29.35 -23.22
CA GLU A 105 2.56 -29.57 -24.57
C GLU A 105 3.17 -30.96 -24.71
N LYS A 106 3.93 -31.43 -23.70
CA LYS A 106 4.49 -32.78 -23.69
C LYS A 106 3.40 -33.86 -23.73
N GLU A 107 2.32 -33.66 -22.99
CA GLU A 107 1.18 -34.59 -22.97
C GLU A 107 0.45 -34.57 -24.32
N ASN A 108 0.27 -33.39 -24.91
CA ASN A 108 -0.22 -33.22 -26.29
C ASN A 108 0.61 -34.00 -27.32
N GLN A 109 1.94 -33.85 -27.27
CA GLN A 109 2.84 -34.56 -28.17
C GLN A 109 2.79 -36.08 -27.95
N SER A 110 2.63 -36.53 -26.69
CA SER A 110 2.42 -37.95 -26.41
C SER A 110 1.18 -38.50 -27.10
N TYR A 111 0.08 -37.75 -27.15
CA TYR A 111 -1.13 -38.17 -27.88
C TYR A 111 -0.92 -38.18 -29.39
N LEU A 112 -0.25 -37.16 -29.94
CA LEU A 112 0.07 -37.11 -31.37
C LEU A 112 0.97 -38.26 -31.81
N ASN A 113 1.99 -38.58 -31.02
CA ASN A 113 2.89 -39.70 -31.30
C ASN A 113 2.14 -41.03 -31.25
N LEU A 114 1.24 -41.23 -30.28
CA LEU A 114 0.39 -42.42 -30.19
C LEU A 114 -0.46 -42.63 -31.45
N ILE A 115 -0.97 -41.55 -32.04
CA ILE A 115 -1.81 -41.58 -33.24
C ILE A 115 -0.98 -41.77 -34.52
N ASN A 116 0.17 -41.09 -34.62
CA ASN A 116 0.95 -41.01 -35.86
C ASN A 116 2.01 -42.11 -36.00
N GLU A 117 2.57 -42.62 -34.90
CA GLU A 117 3.73 -43.53 -34.93
C GLU A 117 3.34 -45.01 -34.77
N ASN A 118 2.16 -45.34 -34.25
CA ASN A 118 1.70 -46.73 -34.09
C ASN A 118 1.17 -47.32 -35.41
N THR A 119 2.08 -47.63 -36.33
CA THR A 119 1.74 -48.38 -37.55
C THR A 119 1.43 -49.86 -37.27
N ASN A 120 1.88 -50.41 -36.13
CA ASN A 120 1.56 -51.78 -35.69
C ASN A 120 1.05 -51.82 -34.24
N LEU A 121 -0.28 -51.81 -34.08
CA LEU A 121 -0.95 -51.86 -32.77
C LEU A 121 -0.59 -53.10 -31.94
N ALA A 122 -0.13 -54.19 -32.57
CA ALA A 122 0.24 -55.41 -31.87
C ALA A 122 1.51 -55.25 -31.00
N GLU A 123 2.33 -54.23 -31.26
CA GLU A 123 3.56 -53.94 -30.53
C GLU A 123 3.38 -52.84 -29.47
N SER A 124 2.22 -52.19 -29.43
CA SER A 124 1.95 -51.12 -28.47
C SER A 124 1.83 -51.67 -27.04
N SER A 125 2.27 -50.88 -26.05
CA SER A 125 2.11 -51.27 -24.65
C SER A 125 0.62 -51.29 -24.26
N TYR A 126 0.26 -52.10 -23.25
CA TYR A 126 -1.13 -52.15 -22.75
C TYR A 126 -1.67 -50.75 -22.36
N LYS A 127 -0.80 -49.90 -21.78
CA LYS A 127 -1.13 -48.53 -21.40
C LYS A 127 -1.39 -47.62 -22.61
N ASP A 128 -0.67 -47.84 -23.71
CA ASP A 128 -0.85 -47.10 -24.95
C ASP A 128 -2.14 -47.54 -25.65
N LEU A 129 -2.44 -48.84 -25.63
CA LEU A 129 -3.70 -49.40 -26.13
C LEU A 129 -4.90 -48.89 -25.33
N GLU A 130 -4.82 -48.87 -24.00
CA GLU A 130 -5.87 -48.30 -23.14
C GLU A 130 -6.10 -46.81 -23.45
N LYS A 131 -5.02 -46.03 -23.61
CA LYS A 131 -5.13 -44.64 -24.05
C LYS A 131 -5.78 -44.50 -25.43
N LEU A 132 -5.41 -45.33 -26.40
CA LEU A 132 -5.97 -45.31 -27.75
C LEU A 132 -7.47 -45.69 -27.76
N VAL A 133 -7.87 -46.69 -26.97
CA VAL A 133 -9.28 -47.06 -26.80
C VAL A 133 -10.07 -45.89 -26.22
N ASN A 134 -9.58 -45.27 -25.15
CA ASN A 134 -10.22 -44.11 -24.55
C ASN A 134 -10.32 -42.92 -25.51
N ILE A 135 -9.39 -42.79 -26.48
CA ILE A 135 -9.40 -41.75 -27.51
C ILE A 135 -10.48 -42.04 -28.55
N VAL A 136 -10.57 -43.28 -29.02
CA VAL A 136 -11.55 -43.73 -30.03
C VAL A 136 -12.98 -43.64 -29.48
N GLU A 137 -13.18 -43.94 -28.21
CA GLU A 137 -14.47 -43.77 -27.52
C GLU A 137 -14.86 -42.30 -27.33
N GLY A 138 -14.00 -41.36 -27.73
CA GLY A 138 -14.27 -39.91 -27.72
C GLY A 138 -14.21 -39.28 -26.34
N GLN A 139 -14.19 -40.06 -25.26
CA GLN A 139 -14.16 -39.57 -23.89
C GLN A 139 -12.85 -38.84 -23.57
N THR A 140 -11.68 -39.44 -23.79
CA THR A 140 -10.43 -38.75 -23.36
C THR A 140 -10.02 -37.55 -24.21
N LEU A 141 -10.30 -37.52 -25.51
CA LEU A 141 -9.74 -36.46 -26.37
C LEU A 141 -10.57 -35.16 -26.29
N ILE A 142 -11.89 -35.29 -26.14
CA ILE A 142 -12.78 -34.17 -25.84
C ILE A 142 -12.51 -33.65 -24.42
N ASP A 143 -12.48 -34.56 -23.43
CA ASP A 143 -12.20 -34.19 -22.03
C ASP A 143 -10.82 -33.53 -21.89
N TRP A 144 -9.81 -34.05 -22.57
CA TRP A 144 -8.45 -33.46 -22.58
C TRP A 144 -8.44 -32.08 -23.23
N ASN A 145 -9.11 -31.89 -24.37
CA ASN A 145 -9.11 -30.60 -25.06
C ASN A 145 -9.86 -29.54 -24.24
N GLU A 146 -10.97 -29.91 -23.60
CA GLU A 146 -11.70 -29.03 -22.67
C GLU A 146 -10.87 -28.71 -21.42
N GLN A 147 -10.24 -29.71 -20.81
CA GLN A 147 -9.38 -29.55 -19.65
C GLN A 147 -8.18 -28.65 -19.97
N LYS A 148 -7.49 -28.90 -21.09
CA LYS A 148 -6.41 -28.07 -21.59
C LYS A 148 -6.87 -26.63 -21.78
N ASN A 149 -7.96 -26.40 -22.51
CA ASN A 149 -8.45 -25.06 -22.77
C ASN A 149 -8.84 -24.33 -21.47
N SER A 150 -9.48 -25.02 -20.53
CA SER A 150 -9.81 -24.49 -19.21
C SER A 150 -8.55 -24.10 -18.43
N GLN A 151 -7.54 -24.97 -18.38
CA GLN A 151 -6.27 -24.70 -17.69
C GLN A 151 -5.51 -23.54 -18.34
N MET A 152 -5.45 -23.49 -19.67
CA MET A 152 -4.82 -22.39 -20.42
C MET A 152 -5.48 -21.04 -20.09
N ILE A 153 -6.82 -20.99 -20.07
CA ILE A 153 -7.57 -19.78 -19.70
C ILE A 153 -7.27 -19.37 -18.24
N GLU A 154 -7.17 -20.34 -17.33
CA GLU A 154 -6.87 -20.06 -15.91
C GLU A 154 -5.42 -19.56 -15.71
N LEU A 155 -4.45 -20.14 -16.43
CA LEU A 155 -3.06 -19.70 -16.42
C LEU A 155 -2.93 -18.28 -16.98
N ASP A 156 -3.57 -17.98 -18.12
CA ASP A 156 -3.57 -16.65 -18.71
C ASP A 156 -4.19 -15.61 -17.77
N LYS A 157 -5.31 -15.95 -17.13
CA LYS A 157 -5.95 -15.09 -16.12
C LYS A 157 -5.00 -14.83 -14.95
N THR A 158 -4.36 -15.87 -14.43
CA THR A 158 -3.42 -15.78 -13.29
C THR A 158 -2.21 -14.92 -13.64
N MET A 159 -1.63 -15.12 -14.83
CA MET A 159 -0.48 -14.36 -15.31
C MET A 159 -0.84 -12.89 -15.56
N ASN A 160 -1.98 -12.62 -16.17
CA ASN A 160 -2.46 -11.25 -16.36
C ASN A 160 -2.73 -10.55 -15.02
N TRP A 161 -3.41 -11.23 -14.10
CA TRP A 161 -3.73 -10.68 -12.78
C TRP A 161 -2.48 -10.40 -11.95
N GLY A 162 -1.53 -11.34 -11.90
CA GLY A 162 -0.26 -11.15 -11.20
C GLY A 162 0.56 -10.01 -11.79
N THR A 163 0.58 -9.86 -13.13
CA THR A 163 1.23 -8.73 -13.81
C THR A 163 0.61 -7.40 -13.41
N ILE A 164 -0.73 -7.33 -13.36
CA ILE A 164 -1.47 -6.12 -12.96
C ILE A 164 -1.13 -5.73 -11.52
N ILE A 165 -1.14 -6.69 -10.60
CA ILE A 165 -0.83 -6.45 -9.18
C ILE A 165 0.61 -6.00 -9.01
N LEU A 166 1.57 -6.69 -9.63
CA LEU A 166 2.98 -6.33 -9.53
C LEU A 166 3.20 -4.91 -10.04
N ARG A 167 2.63 -4.58 -11.21
CA ARG A 167 2.72 -3.23 -11.78
C ARG A 167 2.10 -2.18 -10.86
N HIS A 168 0.97 -2.48 -10.24
CA HIS A 168 0.32 -1.58 -9.30
C HIS A 168 1.16 -1.37 -8.03
N LEU A 169 1.66 -2.45 -7.42
CA LEU A 169 2.52 -2.38 -6.25
C LEU A 169 3.78 -1.57 -6.53
N LEU A 170 4.48 -1.84 -7.65
CA LEU A 170 5.66 -1.08 -8.05
C LEU A 170 5.36 0.41 -8.27
N LYS A 171 4.20 0.74 -8.86
CA LYS A 171 3.74 2.12 -9.01
C LYS A 171 3.50 2.80 -7.65
N CYS A 172 2.87 2.10 -6.71
CA CYS A 172 2.64 2.60 -5.35
C CYS A 172 3.96 2.83 -4.59
N LEU A 173 4.88 1.87 -4.65
CA LEU A 173 6.22 2.00 -4.05
C LEU A 173 6.99 3.20 -4.64
N THR A 174 6.91 3.38 -5.96
CA THR A 174 7.54 4.52 -6.65
C THR A 174 6.90 5.85 -6.22
N LYS A 175 5.57 5.90 -6.11
CA LYS A 175 4.84 7.10 -5.66
C LYS A 175 5.22 7.49 -4.24
N GLU A 176 5.30 6.54 -3.31
CA GLU A 176 5.68 6.81 -1.92
C GLU A 176 7.16 7.19 -1.77
N SER A 177 8.05 6.56 -2.55
CA SER A 177 9.44 6.97 -2.67
C SER A 177 9.56 8.43 -3.14
N ASN A 178 8.79 8.80 -4.17
CA ASN A 178 8.76 10.16 -4.70
C ASN A 178 8.14 11.18 -3.74
N ARG A 179 7.07 10.81 -3.02
CA ARG A 179 6.43 11.66 -2.00
C ARG A 179 7.37 11.96 -0.86
N SER A 180 8.08 10.94 -0.38
CA SER A 180 9.13 11.04 0.63
C SER A 180 10.26 11.97 0.16
N ASN A 181 10.67 11.83 -1.11
CA ASN A 181 11.67 12.72 -1.72
C ASN A 181 11.17 14.18 -1.86
N HIS A 182 9.90 14.40 -2.20
CA HIS A 182 9.31 15.74 -2.34
C HIS A 182 9.20 16.48 -1.01
N GLN A 183 8.71 15.82 0.04
CA GLN A 183 8.67 16.41 1.39
C GLN A 183 10.08 16.79 1.87
N LEU A 184 11.09 15.99 1.52
CA LEU A 184 12.49 16.28 1.79
C LEU A 184 13.04 17.45 0.96
N LYS A 185 12.77 17.51 -0.34
CA LYS A 185 13.15 18.67 -1.17
C LYS A 185 12.55 19.95 -0.58
N PHE A 186 11.30 19.91 -0.13
CA PHE A 186 10.65 21.04 0.51
C PHE A 186 11.34 21.43 1.83
N ASN A 187 11.70 20.46 2.66
CA ASN A 187 12.43 20.69 3.92
C ASN A 187 13.88 21.17 3.71
N ILE A 188 14.57 20.68 2.67
CA ILE A 188 15.92 21.10 2.29
C ILE A 188 15.87 22.51 1.69
N ILE A 189 14.91 22.82 0.84
CA ILE A 189 14.71 24.18 0.30
C ILE A 189 14.41 25.15 1.44
N LYS A 190 13.50 24.80 2.36
CA LYS A 190 13.20 25.58 3.57
C LYS A 190 14.46 25.80 4.43
N LYS A 191 15.29 24.78 4.63
CA LYS A 191 16.58 24.88 5.34
C LYS A 191 17.64 25.67 4.57
N ASN A 192 17.68 25.60 3.23
CA ASN A 192 18.64 26.33 2.39
C ASN A 192 18.29 27.82 2.26
N TYR A 193 17.01 28.19 2.28
CA TYR A 193 16.58 29.58 2.50
C TYR A 193 17.04 30.11 3.86
N GLN A 194 17.09 29.26 4.89
CA GLN A 194 17.65 29.62 6.21
C GLN A 194 19.19 29.62 6.24
N LYS A 195 19.86 28.74 5.48
CA LYS A 195 21.33 28.60 5.42
C LYS A 195 22.03 29.54 4.43
N LYS A 196 21.34 30.14 3.45
CA LYS A 196 21.94 31.18 2.58
C LYS A 196 22.42 32.43 3.36
N PHE A 197 22.15 32.51 4.67
CA PHE A 197 22.75 33.48 5.60
C PHE A 197 24.12 33.07 6.17
N VAL A 198 24.60 31.84 5.97
CA VAL A 198 25.84 31.36 6.60
C VAL A 198 26.67 30.57 5.59
N LYS A 199 27.54 31.34 4.92
CA LYS A 199 28.79 31.05 4.16
C LYS A 199 29.17 29.60 3.83
N GLY A 200 29.82 29.48 2.66
CA GLY A 200 30.18 28.23 2.01
C GLY A 200 31.57 27.67 2.32
N LYS A 201 31.76 26.40 1.92
CA LYS A 201 32.98 25.84 1.31
C LYS A 201 32.69 24.39 0.85
N LYS A 202 33.33 23.97 -0.26
CA LYS A 202 33.21 22.66 -0.93
C LYS A 202 34.47 21.82 -0.70
N ILE A 203 34.33 20.51 -0.54
CA ILE A 203 35.42 19.51 -0.64
C ILE A 203 34.89 18.35 -1.52
N SER A 204 35.73 17.85 -2.44
CA SER A 204 35.44 16.70 -3.31
C SER A 204 36.25 15.47 -2.89
N LEU A 205 35.69 14.28 -3.10
CA LEU A 205 36.36 12.99 -2.91
C LEU A 205 36.15 12.12 -4.15
N LYS A 206 37.25 11.58 -4.70
CA LYS A 206 37.26 10.63 -5.82
C LYS A 206 37.28 9.20 -5.27
N TYR A 207 36.48 8.32 -5.87
CA TYR A 207 36.48 6.87 -5.62
C TYR A 207 36.98 6.13 -6.87
N GLN A 208 37.92 5.20 -6.68
CA GLN A 208 38.39 4.26 -7.71
C GLN A 208 37.57 2.96 -7.66
N ARG A 209 37.23 2.42 -8.84
CA ARG A 209 36.49 1.15 -9.01
C ARG A 209 37.47 -0.04 -9.16
N PRO A 210 37.23 -1.19 -8.53
CA PRO A 210 37.92 -2.43 -8.83
C PRO A 210 37.36 -3.11 -10.10
N SER A 211 38.20 -3.92 -10.76
CA SER A 211 37.94 -4.49 -12.09
C SER A 211 36.97 -5.68 -12.08
N ARG A 212 36.08 -5.70 -13.08
CA ARG A 212 34.87 -6.54 -13.20
C ARG A 212 35.09 -8.05 -13.44
N ILE A 213 36.31 -8.49 -13.70
CA ILE A 213 36.51 -9.76 -14.43
C ILE A 213 36.76 -10.95 -13.48
N GLN A 214 37.24 -10.73 -12.25
CA GLN A 214 37.45 -11.82 -11.28
C GLN A 214 36.22 -12.20 -10.44
N MET A 215 35.15 -11.39 -10.46
CA MET A 215 33.97 -11.58 -9.59
C MET A 215 32.91 -12.54 -10.18
N ASN A 216 32.94 -12.81 -11.49
CA ASN A 216 31.84 -13.52 -12.16
C ASN A 216 31.87 -15.05 -12.03
N LEU A 217 33.03 -15.66 -11.75
CA LEU A 217 33.16 -17.12 -11.70
C LEU A 217 32.79 -17.72 -10.33
N SER A 218 32.97 -16.99 -9.22
CA SER A 218 32.54 -17.46 -7.88
C SER A 218 31.06 -17.23 -7.59
N ILE A 219 30.42 -16.27 -8.26
CA ILE A 219 28.99 -15.99 -8.11
C ILE A 219 28.13 -17.11 -8.71
N LYS A 220 28.55 -17.71 -9.84
CA LYS A 220 27.74 -18.71 -10.55
C LYS A 220 27.57 -20.02 -9.77
N SER A 221 28.61 -20.46 -9.05
CA SER A 221 28.56 -21.66 -8.20
C SER A 221 27.81 -21.41 -6.88
N PHE A 222 27.97 -20.24 -6.28
CA PHE A 222 27.23 -19.82 -5.08
C PHE A 222 25.72 -19.71 -5.33
N LEU A 223 25.32 -19.15 -6.48
CA LEU A 223 23.91 -19.03 -6.85
C LEU A 223 23.26 -20.40 -7.12
N LYS A 224 23.99 -21.38 -7.66
CA LYS A 224 23.44 -22.72 -7.95
C LYS A 224 23.10 -23.49 -6.66
N TYR A 225 23.92 -23.35 -5.62
CA TYR A 225 23.68 -24.00 -4.32
C TYR A 225 22.51 -23.33 -3.57
N GLN A 226 22.48 -22.00 -3.52
CA GLN A 226 21.35 -21.22 -2.98
C GLN A 226 20.03 -21.53 -3.70
N PHE A 227 20.06 -21.82 -4.99
CA PHE A 227 18.88 -22.17 -5.79
C PHE A 227 18.28 -23.54 -5.43
N TYR A 228 19.11 -24.55 -5.17
CA TYR A 228 18.65 -25.89 -4.77
C TYR A 228 18.05 -25.91 -3.36
N GLU A 229 18.68 -25.20 -2.41
CA GLU A 229 18.16 -25.06 -1.04
C GLU A 229 16.84 -24.27 -1.02
N PHE A 230 16.73 -23.27 -1.89
CA PHE A 230 15.52 -22.48 -2.07
C PHE A 230 14.37 -23.29 -2.69
N LEU A 231 14.60 -24.10 -3.72
CA LEU A 231 13.53 -24.91 -4.33
C LEU A 231 12.90 -25.92 -3.36
N ASN A 232 13.71 -26.57 -2.52
CA ASN A 232 13.21 -27.52 -1.52
C ASN A 232 12.45 -26.83 -0.37
N ASN A 233 12.90 -25.65 0.06
CA ASN A 233 12.23 -24.90 1.13
C ASN A 233 10.92 -24.22 0.68
N ASN A 234 10.71 -24.01 -0.63
CA ASN A 234 9.55 -23.25 -1.10
C ASN A 234 8.33 -24.08 -1.50
N GLN A 235 8.41 -25.41 -1.56
CA GLN A 235 7.22 -26.22 -1.85
C GLN A 235 6.18 -26.13 -0.72
N GLU A 236 6.64 -26.06 0.53
CA GLU A 236 5.80 -25.73 1.69
C GLU A 236 5.36 -24.26 1.67
N ASN A 237 6.26 -23.32 1.37
CA ASN A 237 5.92 -21.89 1.28
C ASN A 237 4.87 -21.60 0.19
N ILE A 238 4.89 -22.29 -0.95
CA ILE A 238 3.90 -22.13 -2.02
C ILE A 238 2.53 -22.65 -1.57
N LYS A 239 2.48 -23.76 -0.83
CA LYS A 239 1.22 -24.25 -0.23
C LYS A 239 0.68 -23.24 0.79
N ASP A 240 1.55 -22.66 1.60
CA ASP A 240 1.18 -21.65 2.58
C ASP A 240 0.72 -20.35 1.92
N VAL A 241 1.39 -19.90 0.87
CA VAL A 241 0.97 -18.72 0.08
C VAL A 241 -0.39 -18.99 -0.57
N LYS A 242 -0.60 -20.17 -1.20
CA LYS A 242 -1.92 -20.53 -1.76
C LYS A 242 -3.01 -20.54 -0.68
N LYS A 243 -2.71 -21.06 0.51
CA LYS A 243 -3.63 -21.05 1.66
C LYS A 243 -3.93 -19.62 2.11
N GLN A 244 -2.92 -18.76 2.23
CA GLN A 244 -3.11 -17.35 2.62
C GLN A 244 -3.89 -16.58 1.57
N VAL A 245 -3.60 -16.75 0.28
CA VAL A 245 -4.37 -16.14 -0.81
C VAL A 245 -5.82 -16.60 -0.76
N LYS A 246 -6.10 -17.88 -0.52
CA LYS A 246 -7.46 -18.40 -0.36
C LYS A 246 -8.18 -17.76 0.83
N ILE A 247 -7.50 -17.58 1.96
CA ILE A 247 -8.04 -16.89 3.14
C ILE A 247 -8.36 -15.44 2.80
N ILE A 248 -7.44 -14.70 2.18
CA ILE A 248 -7.62 -13.31 1.79
C ILE A 248 -8.81 -13.18 0.83
N THR A 249 -8.87 -14.00 -0.22
CA THR A 249 -9.96 -14.00 -1.19
C THR A 249 -11.31 -14.29 -0.54
N ASN A 250 -11.36 -15.24 0.41
CA ASN A 250 -12.57 -15.51 1.18
C ASN A 250 -12.99 -14.34 2.07
N VAL A 251 -12.04 -13.67 2.74
CA VAL A 251 -12.33 -12.46 3.54
C VAL A 251 -12.86 -11.34 2.66
N LEU A 252 -12.23 -11.08 1.51
CA LEU A 252 -12.69 -10.06 0.56
C LEU A 252 -14.09 -10.38 0.03
N LYS A 253 -14.35 -11.64 -0.31
CA LYS A 253 -15.69 -12.10 -0.71
C LYS A 253 -16.72 -11.90 0.40
N ASN A 254 -16.38 -12.26 1.64
CA ASN A 254 -17.27 -12.06 2.78
C ASN A 254 -17.57 -10.58 3.02
N ILE A 255 -16.58 -9.68 2.90
CA ILE A 255 -16.79 -8.23 2.99
C ILE A 255 -17.73 -7.77 1.88
N GLN A 256 -17.52 -8.22 0.65
CA GLN A 256 -18.35 -7.87 -0.50
C GLN A 256 -19.80 -8.35 -0.33
N ASP A 257 -19.99 -9.57 0.18
CA ASP A 257 -21.31 -10.19 0.32
C ASP A 257 -22.07 -9.73 1.58
N HIS A 258 -21.39 -9.06 2.51
CA HIS A 258 -21.99 -8.54 3.73
C HIS A 258 -22.98 -7.39 3.45
N GLN A 259 -24.05 -7.29 4.24
CA GLN A 259 -25.07 -6.23 4.09
C GLN A 259 -24.47 -4.82 4.19
N PHE A 260 -23.42 -4.65 5.01
CA PHE A 260 -22.64 -3.41 5.10
C PHE A 260 -22.07 -2.91 3.77
N SER A 261 -21.86 -3.81 2.80
CA SER A 261 -21.37 -3.48 1.45
C SER A 261 -22.49 -3.41 0.40
N LYS A 262 -23.74 -3.66 0.80
CA LYS A 262 -24.91 -3.68 -0.09
C LYS A 262 -25.85 -2.50 0.19
N ASP A 263 -26.05 -2.18 1.46
CA ASP A 263 -27.04 -1.18 1.89
C ASP A 263 -26.41 0.17 2.25
N ASP A 264 -27.19 1.23 2.17
CA ASP A 264 -26.80 2.57 2.57
C ASP A 264 -27.15 2.83 4.04
N TYR A 265 -26.13 2.79 4.90
CA TYR A 265 -26.26 3.07 6.34
C TYR A 265 -26.04 4.56 6.67
N SER A 266 -25.98 5.43 5.65
CA SER A 266 -25.85 6.86 5.84
C SER A 266 -27.19 7.53 6.21
N SER A 267 -28.33 6.92 5.88
CA SER A 267 -29.68 7.48 6.06
C SER A 267 -30.11 7.66 7.52
N GLU A 268 -31.05 8.58 7.74
CA GLU A 268 -31.63 8.87 9.06
C GLU A 268 -32.31 7.66 9.70
N THR A 269 -32.82 6.73 8.90
CA THR A 269 -33.44 5.48 9.37
C THR A 269 -32.49 4.63 10.22
N PHE A 270 -31.17 4.75 10.01
CA PHE A 270 -30.15 3.99 10.73
C PHE A 270 -29.43 4.80 11.81
N GLU A 271 -29.81 6.06 12.05
CA GLU A 271 -29.10 6.97 12.96
C GLU A 271 -28.92 6.38 14.36
N LYS A 272 -30.00 5.86 14.96
CA LYS A 272 -29.96 5.31 16.33
C LYS A 272 -29.03 4.11 16.44
N ALA A 273 -29.13 3.16 15.50
CA ALA A 273 -28.26 1.99 15.47
C ALA A 273 -26.79 2.36 15.26
N ARG A 274 -26.53 3.36 14.41
CA ARG A 274 -25.20 3.91 14.17
C ARG A 274 -24.60 4.54 15.42
N GLN A 275 -25.36 5.35 16.15
CA GLN A 275 -24.90 5.95 17.42
C GLN A 275 -24.56 4.89 18.47
N ASP A 276 -25.34 3.81 18.57
CA ASP A 276 -25.04 2.71 19.49
C ASP A 276 -23.80 1.93 19.06
N LEU A 277 -23.61 1.71 17.76
CA LEU A 277 -22.40 1.11 17.21
C LEU A 277 -21.16 1.97 17.52
N LEU A 278 -21.25 3.29 17.29
CA LEU A 278 -20.15 4.23 17.56
C LEU A 278 -19.70 4.19 19.02
N LYS A 279 -20.64 4.11 19.97
CA LYS A 279 -20.31 3.98 21.40
C LYS A 279 -19.52 2.71 21.69
N ARG A 280 -19.86 1.58 21.04
CA ARG A 280 -19.18 0.30 21.23
C ARG A 280 -17.80 0.24 20.55
N LEU A 281 -17.64 0.93 19.42
CA LEU A 281 -16.43 0.85 18.60
C LEU A 281 -15.38 1.91 18.93
N LYS A 282 -15.74 2.98 19.65
CA LYS A 282 -14.90 4.17 19.86
C LYS A 282 -13.46 3.86 20.29
N ASP A 283 -13.28 2.87 21.16
CA ASP A 283 -11.99 2.54 21.75
C ASP A 283 -11.40 1.22 21.20
N ASN A 284 -12.07 0.58 20.25
CA ASN A 284 -11.59 -0.66 19.64
C ASN A 284 -10.69 -0.38 18.42
N LYS A 285 -9.39 -0.31 18.67
CA LYS A 285 -8.37 -0.03 17.63
C LYS A 285 -8.40 -1.03 16.48
N GLU A 286 -8.61 -2.31 16.76
CA GLU A 286 -8.62 -3.37 15.75
C GLU A 286 -9.78 -3.18 14.77
N VAL A 287 -10.97 -2.84 15.30
CA VAL A 287 -12.13 -2.53 14.46
C VAL A 287 -11.92 -1.24 13.67
N ILE A 288 -11.33 -0.20 14.27
CA ILE A 288 -11.00 1.04 13.55
C ILE A 288 -10.05 0.76 12.38
N ASP A 289 -9.02 -0.05 12.59
CA ASP A 289 -8.06 -0.39 11.56
C ASP A 289 -8.68 -1.29 10.48
N PHE A 290 -9.60 -2.19 10.85
CA PHE A 290 -10.40 -2.94 9.89
C PHE A 290 -11.31 -2.03 9.04
N ILE A 291 -11.97 -1.04 9.65
CA ILE A 291 -12.80 -0.08 8.89
C ILE A 291 -11.93 0.74 7.93
N LYS A 292 -10.74 1.19 8.34
CA LYS A 292 -9.77 1.84 7.43
C LYS A 292 -9.39 0.94 6.27
N PHE A 293 -9.20 -0.36 6.52
CA PHE A 293 -8.91 -1.32 5.47
C PHE A 293 -10.07 -1.40 4.46
N ILE A 294 -11.33 -1.46 4.91
CA ILE A 294 -12.50 -1.44 4.01
C ILE A 294 -12.52 -0.16 3.14
N VAL A 295 -12.20 1.00 3.72
CA VAL A 295 -12.07 2.26 2.96
C VAL A 295 -10.98 2.15 1.89
N LEU A 296 -9.84 1.56 2.21
CA LEU A 296 -8.75 1.38 1.25
C LEU A 296 -9.16 0.49 0.05
N LEU A 297 -10.01 -0.52 0.27
CA LEU A 297 -10.47 -1.42 -0.79
C LEU A 297 -11.22 -0.71 -1.93
N THR A 298 -11.81 0.47 -1.71
CA THR A 298 -12.48 1.24 -2.79
C THR A 298 -11.51 1.69 -3.88
N SER A 299 -10.23 1.87 -3.53
CA SER A 299 -9.20 2.21 -4.51
C SER A 299 -8.81 1.01 -5.39
N LEU A 300 -9.16 -0.22 -4.98
CA LEU A 300 -8.82 -1.44 -5.69
C LEU A 300 -9.94 -1.92 -6.63
N ASP A 301 -11.20 -1.93 -6.16
CA ASP A 301 -12.34 -2.40 -6.96
C ASP A 301 -13.62 -1.61 -6.60
N VAL A 302 -14.39 -1.26 -7.62
CA VAL A 302 -15.66 -0.54 -7.51
C VAL A 302 -16.71 -1.30 -6.69
N LYS A 303 -16.60 -2.63 -6.60
CA LYS A 303 -17.50 -3.47 -5.78
C LYS A 303 -17.44 -3.14 -4.29
N PHE A 304 -16.36 -2.52 -3.81
CA PHE A 304 -16.20 -2.14 -2.41
C PHE A 304 -16.65 -0.70 -2.11
N ILE A 305 -17.09 0.07 -3.11
CA ILE A 305 -17.45 1.49 -2.93
C ILE A 305 -18.48 1.69 -1.82
N GLN A 306 -19.54 0.90 -1.79
CA GLN A 306 -20.61 1.06 -0.79
C GLN A 306 -20.10 0.77 0.64
N GLY A 307 -19.39 -0.35 0.83
CA GLY A 307 -18.79 -0.70 2.11
C GLY A 307 -17.75 0.33 2.57
N GLY A 308 -16.94 0.84 1.64
CA GLY A 308 -15.97 1.90 1.91
C GLY A 308 -16.63 3.24 2.26
N SER A 309 -17.69 3.64 1.57
CA SER A 309 -18.46 4.85 1.92
C SER A 309 -19.09 4.75 3.31
N ASN A 310 -19.69 3.61 3.65
CA ASN A 310 -20.22 3.35 4.99
C ASN A 310 -19.10 3.38 6.05
N GLY A 311 -17.97 2.74 5.76
CA GLY A 311 -16.80 2.73 6.64
C GLY A 311 -16.23 4.14 6.89
N LEU A 312 -16.11 4.94 5.82
CA LEU A 312 -15.63 6.31 5.92
C LEU A 312 -16.56 7.17 6.77
N SER A 313 -17.88 7.04 6.58
CA SER A 313 -18.89 7.74 7.39
C SER A 313 -18.72 7.45 8.88
N LEU A 314 -18.51 6.18 9.25
CA LEU A 314 -18.23 5.79 10.63
C LEU A 314 -16.94 6.41 11.15
N LEU A 315 -15.82 6.32 10.41
CA LEU A 315 -14.53 6.88 10.83
C LEU A 315 -14.61 8.39 11.08
N VAL A 316 -15.35 9.11 10.24
CA VAL A 316 -15.59 10.56 10.40
C VAL A 316 -16.37 10.85 11.67
N GLN A 317 -17.46 10.11 11.93
CA GLN A 317 -18.26 10.29 13.14
C GLN A 317 -17.48 9.94 14.42
N MET A 318 -16.58 8.97 14.34
CA MET A 318 -15.65 8.61 15.41
C MET A 318 -14.50 9.64 15.60
N LYS A 319 -14.36 10.61 14.70
CA LYS A 319 -13.26 11.58 14.65
C LYS A 319 -11.88 10.91 14.54
N VAL A 320 -11.80 9.81 13.80
CA VAL A 320 -10.54 9.10 13.53
C VAL A 320 -9.68 9.92 12.57
N ASP A 321 -8.37 9.93 12.80
CA ASP A 321 -7.42 10.53 11.85
C ASP A 321 -7.34 9.69 10.56
N ILE A 322 -7.90 10.24 9.48
CA ILE A 322 -7.97 9.62 8.15
C ILE A 322 -7.06 10.30 7.13
N ARG A 323 -6.14 11.18 7.55
CA ARG A 323 -5.26 11.95 6.64
C ARG A 323 -4.39 11.10 5.71
N ASN A 324 -4.15 9.84 6.08
CA ASN A 324 -3.32 8.90 5.31
C ASN A 324 -4.14 7.93 4.45
N GLN A 325 -5.48 8.05 4.41
CA GLN A 325 -6.33 7.15 3.64
C GLN A 325 -6.46 7.62 2.18
N SER A 326 -6.64 6.66 1.27
CA SER A 326 -7.01 6.95 -0.12
C SER A 326 -8.53 7.13 -0.19
N PHE A 327 -8.97 8.19 -0.86
CA PHE A 327 -10.39 8.45 -1.13
C PHE A 327 -10.74 8.23 -2.61
N GLU A 328 -9.88 7.54 -3.35
CA GLU A 328 -10.10 7.21 -4.75
C GLU A 328 -11.37 6.35 -4.89
N ASN A 329 -12.23 6.74 -5.84
CA ASN A 329 -13.53 6.15 -6.14
C ASN A 329 -14.61 6.25 -5.05
N ILE A 330 -14.34 6.92 -3.93
CA ILE A 330 -15.37 7.14 -2.91
C ILE A 330 -16.35 8.20 -3.38
N ARG A 331 -17.64 7.84 -3.35
CA ARG A 331 -18.75 8.74 -3.64
C ARG A 331 -19.51 9.00 -2.35
N MET A 332 -19.39 10.21 -1.81
CA MET A 332 -20.17 10.63 -0.66
C MET A 332 -21.40 11.39 -1.14
N LYS A 333 -22.58 10.90 -0.76
CA LYS A 333 -23.85 11.60 -0.93
C LYS A 333 -24.34 11.99 0.46
N ASN A 334 -24.96 13.16 0.58
CA ASN A 334 -25.66 13.63 1.78
C ASN A 334 -24.82 13.69 3.07
N THR A 335 -23.49 13.82 2.95
CA THR A 335 -22.59 13.97 4.10
C THR A 335 -21.95 15.35 4.06
N SER A 336 -22.33 16.23 4.99
CA SER A 336 -21.59 17.48 5.20
C SER A 336 -20.31 17.16 5.96
N LEU A 337 -19.17 17.16 5.28
CA LEU A 337 -17.88 17.02 5.95
C LEU A 337 -17.45 18.36 6.55
N ILE A 338 -18.07 18.69 7.69
CA ILE A 338 -17.66 19.84 8.48
C ILE A 338 -16.26 19.56 9.02
N GLY A 339 -15.24 20.22 8.45
CA GLY A 339 -13.83 20.09 8.83
C GLY A 339 -12.98 19.15 7.96
N GLY A 340 -13.51 18.59 6.87
CA GLY A 340 -12.74 17.82 5.91
C GLY A 340 -11.91 18.71 4.99
N ASN A 341 -10.59 18.73 5.16
CA ASN A 341 -9.70 19.49 4.28
C ASN A 341 -9.34 18.63 3.05
N PHE A 342 -10.22 18.61 2.05
CA PHE A 342 -9.95 18.01 0.75
C PHE A 342 -9.30 19.08 -0.14
N VAL A 343 -7.97 19.09 -0.17
CA VAL A 343 -7.15 19.91 -1.08
C VAL A 343 -6.73 19.08 -2.27
#